data_AF-U5Q5W9-F1
#
_entry.id   AF-U5Q5W9-F1
#
_cell.length_a   1.000
_cell.length_b   1.000
_cell.length_c   1.000
_cell.angle_alpha   90.00
_cell.angle_beta   90.00
_cell.angle_gamma   90.00
#
_symmetry.space_group_name_H-M   'P 1'
#
loop_
_entity.id
_entity.type
_entity.pdbx_description
1 polymer ?
#
loop_
_entity_poly.entity_id
_entity_poly.type
_entity_poly.pdbx_seq_one_letter_code
_entity_poly.pdbx_strand_id
1 'polypeptide(L)'
;MKKLVYITVVLAILSGCTKDEKREAPLDNTISLAGIIADPFSTTKSNLGQDGLSALWSTNDSIGVFSANTKNAKFTLSAGNGTQSGTFSGTISGAPLYAYYPYDPDAGEDPKSVTSYLDEVQEQSSLDNEIGKFDFKASYSILGNSGDNCRIYFRTLMSLMSVTIDPTGSSFVNDKLLGLVIRVNGRELAGEFTIDITDISAKPNFAGYGLDYVNIVMKNQPVLTSGTTIKCRAFMNAAIKAGDAVTIDVVTDKHFARVNITASKDIVGGYRYNIPIVLASGQGNVQTLTFPAFYNENVYGSYDYDDGSANLKYRPYIDQWAIVVEDDDASSFRIQNRAEKWVLNIADIPVHMLCGQLVQIRVDTYGLFNFNVGEQEAIVIAKANKKAWLYNFEKHNAYIVYN
;
A
#
# COMPACT_ATOMS: atom_id res chain seq x y z
N MET A 1 82.32 -3.18 -54.68
CA MET A 1 81.24 -2.17 -54.53
C MET A 1 79.90 -2.89 -54.65
N LYS A 2 78.93 -2.44 -53.84
CA LYS A 2 77.75 -3.15 -53.33
C LYS A 2 76.85 -3.78 -54.41
N LYS A 3 76.44 -5.04 -54.19
CA LYS A 3 75.32 -5.70 -54.90
C LYS A 3 74.12 -5.81 -53.94
N LEU A 4 72.98 -5.30 -54.39
CA LEU A 4 71.69 -5.45 -53.72
C LEU A 4 71.27 -6.93 -53.70
N VAL A 5 70.74 -7.39 -52.58
CA VAL A 5 70.11 -8.70 -52.42
C VAL A 5 68.64 -8.47 -52.07
N TYR A 6 67.76 -8.86 -53.00
CA TYR A 6 66.32 -9.06 -52.77
C TYR A 6 66.12 -10.46 -52.20
N ILE A 7 65.35 -10.60 -51.12
CA ILE A 7 64.89 -11.89 -50.61
C ILE A 7 63.36 -11.85 -50.59
N THR A 8 62.77 -12.62 -51.50
CA THR A 8 61.36 -13.02 -51.50
C THR A 8 61.35 -14.46 -50.99
N VAL A 9 60.72 -14.72 -49.84
CA VAL A 9 60.52 -16.08 -49.31
C VAL A 9 59.04 -16.41 -49.43
N VAL A 10 58.76 -17.37 -50.31
CA VAL A 10 57.55 -18.18 -50.33
C VAL A 10 57.75 -19.30 -49.31
N LEU A 11 56.81 -19.50 -48.38
CA LEU A 11 56.81 -20.63 -47.46
C LEU A 11 55.58 -21.51 -47.68
N ALA A 12 55.87 -22.80 -47.89
CA ALA A 12 54.95 -23.87 -48.20
C ALA A 12 54.15 -24.34 -46.98
N ILE A 13 52.96 -24.86 -47.27
CA ILE A 13 51.97 -25.41 -46.37
C ILE A 13 52.44 -26.82 -45.93
N LEU A 14 52.46 -27.08 -44.62
CA LEU A 14 52.39 -28.44 -44.08
C LEU A 14 51.34 -28.49 -42.97
N SER A 15 50.36 -29.36 -43.20
CA SER A 15 49.28 -29.75 -42.31
C SER A 15 49.79 -30.62 -41.16
N GLY A 16 49.43 -30.25 -39.92
CA GLY A 16 49.55 -31.07 -38.72
C GLY A 16 48.38 -30.77 -37.80
N CYS A 17 47.47 -31.73 -37.66
CA CYS A 17 46.28 -31.66 -36.82
C CYS A 17 46.67 -31.95 -35.37
N THR A 18 46.54 -30.97 -34.48
CA THR A 18 46.49 -31.19 -33.04
C THR A 18 45.15 -30.70 -32.52
N LYS A 19 44.42 -31.61 -31.87
CA LYS A 19 43.14 -31.34 -31.22
C LYS A 19 43.35 -30.32 -30.10
N ASP A 20 42.84 -29.11 -30.30
CA ASP A 20 42.65 -28.17 -29.20
C ASP A 20 41.47 -28.65 -28.36
N GLU A 21 41.77 -29.19 -27.17
CA GLU A 21 40.81 -29.20 -26.08
C GLU A 21 40.53 -27.74 -25.70
N LYS A 22 39.42 -27.22 -26.22
CA LYS A 22 38.81 -26.02 -25.67
C LYS A 22 38.41 -26.34 -24.24
N ARG A 23 39.21 -25.87 -23.29
CA ARG A 23 38.76 -25.62 -21.92
C ARG A 23 37.58 -24.65 -22.05
N GLU A 24 36.37 -25.17 -21.87
CA GLU A 24 35.20 -24.33 -21.65
C GLU A 24 35.49 -23.51 -20.39
N ALA A 25 35.61 -22.18 -20.56
CA ALA A 25 35.44 -21.27 -19.46
C ALA A 25 34.02 -21.48 -18.90
N PRO A 26 33.80 -21.38 -17.58
CA PRO A 26 32.45 -21.45 -17.03
C PRO A 26 31.58 -20.42 -17.76
N LEU A 27 30.44 -20.87 -18.28
CA LEU A 27 29.38 -19.98 -18.76
C LEU A 27 28.93 -19.12 -17.58
N ASP A 28 29.44 -17.89 -17.49
CA ASP A 28 28.86 -16.85 -16.66
C ASP A 28 27.48 -16.51 -17.27
N ASN A 29 26.44 -17.25 -16.85
CA ASN A 29 25.04 -17.10 -17.28
C ASN A 29 24.37 -15.80 -16.74
N THR A 30 25.17 -14.76 -16.46
CA THR A 30 24.65 -13.47 -16.02
C THR A 30 24.08 -12.74 -17.22
N ILE A 31 22.75 -12.58 -17.27
CA ILE A 31 22.06 -11.79 -18.27
C ILE A 31 21.74 -10.41 -17.68
N SER A 32 21.91 -9.35 -18.47
CA SER A 32 21.41 -8.02 -18.14
C SER A 32 20.19 -7.69 -19.00
N LEU A 33 19.09 -7.33 -18.35
CA LEU A 33 17.84 -6.94 -18.97
C LEU A 33 17.69 -5.43 -18.83
N ALA A 34 17.61 -4.71 -19.94
CA ALA A 34 17.22 -3.32 -19.93
C ALA A 34 15.69 -3.25 -19.71
N GLY A 35 15.26 -2.90 -18.51
CA GLY A 35 13.87 -2.53 -18.24
C GLY A 35 13.59 -1.16 -18.86
N ILE A 36 12.85 -1.15 -19.97
CA ILE A 36 12.34 0.07 -20.56
C ILE A 36 10.85 0.15 -20.21
N ILE A 37 10.39 1.27 -19.69
CA ILE A 37 8.94 1.45 -19.51
C ILE A 37 8.41 1.92 -20.88
N ALA A 38 7.78 1.05 -21.69
CA ALA A 38 7.21 1.48 -22.98
C ALA A 38 5.88 2.18 -22.77
N ASP A 39 5.74 3.30 -23.44
CA ASP A 39 4.46 3.97 -23.65
C ASP A 39 3.80 3.42 -24.93
N PRO A 40 2.47 3.26 -24.93
CA PRO A 40 1.71 4.24 -25.69
C PRO A 40 0.53 4.88 -24.94
N PHE A 41 0.29 4.55 -23.66
CA PHE A 41 -0.69 5.26 -22.84
C PHE A 41 -0.17 5.48 -21.41
N SER A 42 0.09 6.75 -21.13
CA SER A 42 0.68 7.28 -19.91
C SER A 42 0.11 6.71 -18.60
N THR A 43 1.00 6.13 -17.77
CA THR A 43 1.18 6.30 -16.30
C THR A 43 1.49 5.03 -15.49
N THR A 44 2.59 4.33 -15.81
CA THR A 44 3.05 3.15 -15.04
C THR A 44 4.21 3.48 -14.09
N LYS A 45 4.05 3.55 -12.74
CA LYS A 45 4.95 4.44 -11.97
C LYS A 45 5.36 4.17 -10.48
N SER A 46 6.59 3.65 -10.22
CA SER A 46 7.09 3.07 -8.94
C SER A 46 7.93 3.97 -8.01
N ASN A 47 8.12 5.27 -8.23
CA ASN A 47 8.58 6.23 -7.20
C ASN A 47 8.35 7.62 -7.77
N LEU A 48 7.70 8.53 -7.04
CA LEU A 48 7.41 9.84 -7.62
C LEU A 48 8.67 10.72 -7.70
N GLY A 49 9.04 11.13 -8.91
CA GLY A 49 10.05 12.17 -9.11
C GLY A 49 9.64 13.48 -8.43
N GLN A 50 10.53 14.48 -8.40
CA GLN A 50 10.23 15.80 -7.80
C GLN A 50 8.98 16.49 -8.40
N ASP A 51 8.61 16.11 -9.62
CA ASP A 51 7.37 16.51 -10.29
C ASP A 51 6.10 15.93 -9.63
N GLY A 52 6.24 15.01 -8.68
CA GLY A 52 5.14 14.25 -8.09
C GLY A 52 4.46 13.34 -9.11
N LEU A 53 5.10 13.10 -10.26
CA LEU A 53 4.53 12.53 -11.46
C LEU A 53 5.39 11.45 -12.12
N SER A 54 6.70 11.35 -11.89
CA SER A 54 7.55 10.33 -12.52
C SER A 54 7.59 9.01 -11.75
N ALA A 55 8.26 7.99 -12.29
CA ALA A 55 8.47 6.70 -11.64
C ALA A 55 9.90 6.30 -11.72
N LEU A 56 10.53 6.15 -10.58
CA LEU A 56 11.96 5.94 -10.55
C LEU A 56 12.23 4.54 -10.03
N TRP A 57 13.09 3.82 -10.73
CA TRP A 57 13.73 2.64 -10.17
C TRP A 57 14.63 3.09 -9.03
N SER A 58 14.60 2.36 -7.93
CA SER A 58 15.42 2.60 -6.75
C SER A 58 16.38 1.44 -6.52
N THR A 59 17.52 1.74 -5.91
CA THR A 59 18.49 0.72 -5.50
C THR A 59 17.79 -0.44 -4.79
N ASN A 60 18.15 -1.67 -5.17
CA ASN A 60 17.57 -2.93 -4.70
C ASN A 60 16.19 -3.30 -5.25
N ASP A 61 15.56 -2.47 -6.09
CA ASP A 61 14.39 -2.91 -6.85
C ASP A 61 14.71 -4.20 -7.60
N SER A 62 13.83 -5.18 -7.45
CA SER A 62 14.01 -6.52 -8.00
C SER A 62 12.77 -6.95 -8.76
N ILE A 63 12.99 -7.67 -9.85
CA ILE A 63 11.94 -8.24 -10.71
C ILE A 63 12.06 -9.76 -10.76
N GLY A 64 10.93 -10.45 -10.86
CA GLY A 64 10.91 -11.88 -11.14
C GLY A 64 10.84 -12.12 -12.64
N VAL A 65 11.69 -13.00 -13.16
CA VAL A 65 11.81 -13.27 -14.61
C VAL A 65 11.60 -14.75 -14.88
N PHE A 66 10.78 -15.04 -15.89
CA PHE A 66 10.49 -16.41 -16.33
C PHE A 66 11.09 -16.67 -17.71
N SER A 67 11.56 -17.90 -17.92
CA SER A 67 11.94 -18.45 -19.22
C SER A 67 11.31 -19.83 -19.39
N ALA A 68 11.57 -20.49 -20.51
CA ALA A 68 11.18 -21.90 -20.70
C ALA A 68 11.85 -22.86 -19.70
N ASN A 69 13.02 -22.50 -19.16
CA ASN A 69 13.85 -23.40 -18.34
C ASN A 69 14.08 -22.89 -16.91
N THR A 70 13.60 -21.70 -16.57
CA THR A 70 13.80 -21.10 -15.26
C THR A 70 12.53 -20.38 -14.85
N LYS A 71 12.11 -20.66 -13.62
CA LYS A 71 10.89 -20.13 -13.03
C LYS A 71 11.28 -19.08 -12.00
N ASN A 72 10.59 -17.94 -12.02
CA ASN A 72 10.70 -16.86 -11.04
C ASN A 72 12.16 -16.50 -10.65
N ALA A 73 13.05 -16.30 -11.63
CA ALA A 73 14.42 -15.89 -11.38
C ALA A 73 14.48 -14.44 -10.89
N LYS A 74 15.21 -14.19 -9.79
CA LYS A 74 15.44 -12.82 -9.30
C LYS A 74 16.42 -12.07 -10.17
N PHE A 75 16.02 -10.89 -10.63
CA PHE A 75 16.89 -9.90 -11.26
C PHE A 75 16.85 -8.61 -10.46
N THR A 76 17.99 -8.06 -10.10
CA THR A 76 18.09 -6.85 -9.26
C THR A 76 18.59 -5.68 -10.09
N LEU A 77 18.09 -4.47 -9.81
CA LEU A 77 18.55 -3.24 -10.44
C LEU A 77 20.07 -3.08 -10.24
N SER A 78 20.81 -3.05 -11.35
CA SER A 78 22.26 -2.88 -11.41
C SER A 78 22.67 -1.50 -11.93
N ALA A 79 21.80 -0.82 -12.69
CA ALA A 79 22.00 0.56 -13.12
C ALA A 79 20.67 1.29 -13.33
N GLY A 80 20.66 2.63 -13.26
CA GLY A 80 19.46 3.45 -13.47
C GLY A 80 18.70 3.84 -12.21
N ASN A 81 19.31 3.73 -11.03
CA ASN A 81 18.77 4.26 -9.76
C ASN A 81 18.38 5.74 -9.90
N GLY A 82 17.19 6.10 -9.42
CA GLY A 82 16.62 7.44 -9.54
C GLY A 82 16.16 7.80 -10.95
N THR A 83 16.01 6.83 -11.86
CA THR A 83 15.61 7.08 -13.25
C THR A 83 14.44 6.19 -13.69
N GLN A 84 13.78 6.58 -14.78
CA GLN A 84 12.62 5.87 -15.34
C GLN A 84 13.02 4.61 -16.15
N SER A 85 14.31 4.33 -16.30
CA SER A 85 14.80 3.18 -17.04
C SER A 85 15.93 2.52 -16.26
N GLY A 86 15.87 1.20 -16.12
CA GLY A 86 16.79 0.46 -15.27
C GLY A 86 17.43 -0.67 -16.05
N THR A 87 18.67 -0.99 -15.73
CA THR A 87 19.25 -2.28 -16.10
C THR A 87 19.13 -3.19 -14.90
N PHE A 88 18.57 -4.38 -15.11
CA PHE A 88 18.44 -5.42 -14.10
C PHE A 88 19.35 -6.57 -14.47
N SER A 89 20.11 -7.08 -13.50
CA SER A 89 21.04 -8.19 -13.73
C SER A 89 20.67 -9.37 -12.84
N GLY A 90 20.81 -10.57 -13.40
CA GLY A 90 20.47 -11.82 -12.75
C GLY A 90 20.92 -13.01 -13.60
N THR A 91 20.69 -14.22 -13.07
CA THR A 91 21.06 -15.46 -13.76
C THR A 91 19.78 -16.17 -14.20
N ILE A 92 19.73 -16.59 -15.46
CA ILE A 92 18.60 -17.33 -16.01
C ILE A 92 19.09 -18.33 -17.06
N SER A 93 18.47 -19.51 -17.12
CA SER A 93 18.68 -20.47 -18.20
C SER A 93 17.63 -20.28 -19.28
N GLY A 94 18.05 -20.26 -20.55
CA GLY A 94 17.16 -20.00 -21.69
C GLY A 94 16.83 -18.52 -21.89
N ALA A 95 16.10 -18.23 -22.97
CA ALA A 95 15.69 -16.87 -23.30
C ALA A 95 14.62 -16.37 -22.31
N PRO A 96 14.77 -15.17 -21.72
CA PRO A 96 13.77 -14.58 -20.84
C PRO A 96 12.49 -14.26 -21.64
N LEU A 97 11.32 -14.52 -21.05
CA LEU A 97 10.01 -14.41 -21.72
C LEU A 97 9.08 -13.41 -21.04
N TYR A 98 8.98 -13.50 -19.72
CA TYR A 98 8.03 -12.70 -18.91
C TYR A 98 8.73 -12.12 -17.70
N ALA A 99 8.24 -10.99 -17.21
CA ALA A 99 8.72 -10.42 -15.96
C ALA A 99 7.60 -9.74 -15.17
N TYR A 100 7.77 -9.65 -13.85
CA TYR A 100 6.89 -8.88 -12.97
C TYR A 100 7.70 -8.15 -11.89
N TYR A 101 7.08 -7.13 -11.31
CA TYR A 101 7.62 -6.34 -10.22
C TYR A 101 6.51 -6.06 -9.18
N PRO A 102 6.83 -6.01 -7.88
CA PRO A 102 8.11 -6.37 -7.26
C PRO A 102 8.36 -7.89 -7.29
N TYR A 103 9.63 -8.30 -7.25
CA TYR A 103 10.01 -9.71 -7.07
C TYR A 103 9.58 -10.22 -5.70
N ASP A 104 8.97 -11.39 -5.69
CA ASP A 104 8.64 -12.15 -4.49
C ASP A 104 9.05 -13.62 -4.72
N PRO A 105 9.90 -14.22 -3.86
CA PRO A 105 10.30 -15.62 -4.01
C PRO A 105 9.10 -16.58 -3.94
N ASP A 106 8.02 -16.19 -3.26
CA ASP A 106 6.83 -17.01 -3.02
C ASP A 106 5.69 -16.72 -4.01
N ALA A 107 5.94 -15.89 -5.03
CA ALA A 107 4.95 -15.55 -6.07
C ALA A 107 4.51 -16.72 -6.95
N GLY A 108 5.10 -17.90 -6.76
CA GLY A 108 4.82 -19.11 -7.50
C GLY A 108 5.73 -19.36 -8.70
N GLU A 109 5.53 -20.54 -9.29
CA GLU A 109 6.39 -21.12 -10.32
C GLU A 109 5.79 -21.06 -11.74
N ASP A 110 4.48 -20.80 -11.86
CA ASP A 110 3.76 -20.73 -13.12
C ASP A 110 3.50 -19.24 -13.48
N PRO A 111 4.02 -18.73 -14.62
CA PRO A 111 3.74 -17.37 -15.05
C PRO A 111 2.25 -17.10 -15.36
N LYS A 112 1.40 -18.13 -15.42
CA LYS A 112 -0.05 -17.97 -15.57
C LYS A 112 -0.80 -17.71 -14.26
N SER A 113 -0.13 -17.84 -13.12
CA SER A 113 -0.74 -17.70 -11.80
C SER A 113 0.22 -17.09 -10.79
N VAL A 114 0.88 -15.99 -11.19
CA VAL A 114 1.77 -15.24 -10.29
C VAL A 114 0.91 -14.66 -9.17
N THR A 115 1.28 -14.95 -7.92
CA THR A 115 0.57 -14.51 -6.71
C THR A 115 1.29 -13.33 -6.08
N SER A 116 0.55 -12.37 -5.54
CA SER A 116 1.11 -11.32 -4.70
C SER A 116 0.06 -10.68 -3.80
N TYR A 117 0.49 -9.78 -2.92
CA TYR A 117 -0.36 -9.09 -1.96
C TYR A 117 -0.19 -7.57 -2.10
N LEU A 118 -1.29 -6.86 -2.36
CA LEU A 118 -1.32 -5.40 -2.31
C LEU A 118 -1.71 -4.97 -0.90
N ASP A 119 -0.74 -4.44 -0.13
CA ASP A 119 -0.99 -3.96 1.23
C ASP A 119 -2.15 -2.96 1.26
N GLU A 120 -3.12 -3.23 2.12
CA GLU A 120 -4.20 -2.32 2.45
C GLU A 120 -3.71 -1.13 3.25
N VAL A 121 -2.57 -1.25 3.95
CA VAL A 121 -1.92 -0.16 4.68
C VAL A 121 -0.72 0.36 3.89
N GLN A 122 -0.80 1.61 3.46
CA GLN A 122 0.25 2.26 2.70
C GLN A 122 0.76 3.48 3.46
N GLU A 123 1.94 3.31 4.07
CA GLU A 123 2.59 4.39 4.81
C GLU A 123 3.24 5.40 3.86
N GLN A 124 3.10 6.68 4.19
CA GLN A 124 3.62 7.80 3.41
C GLN A 124 4.19 8.87 4.32
N SER A 125 5.10 9.65 3.77
CA SER A 125 5.61 10.87 4.37
C SER A 125 5.36 12.00 3.39
N SER A 126 5.05 13.21 3.86
CA SER A 126 5.04 14.36 2.93
C SER A 126 6.44 14.72 2.42
N LEU A 127 7.49 14.11 2.98
CA LEU A 127 8.89 14.28 2.59
C LEU A 127 9.39 13.17 1.66
N ASP A 128 8.76 11.99 1.68
CA ASP A 128 9.22 10.80 0.94
C ASP A 128 8.16 10.31 -0.05
N ASN A 129 8.59 9.96 -1.26
CA ASN A 129 7.74 9.47 -2.34
C ASN A 129 7.83 7.94 -2.55
N GLU A 130 8.25 7.20 -1.52
CA GLU A 130 8.48 5.76 -1.55
C GLU A 130 7.17 4.96 -1.54
N ILE A 131 6.48 4.96 -2.68
CA ILE A 131 5.26 4.16 -2.91
C ILE A 131 5.52 2.99 -3.88
N GLY A 132 6.78 2.76 -4.22
CA GLY A 132 7.18 1.83 -5.27
C GLY A 132 6.82 0.39 -5.05
N LYS A 133 6.92 -0.07 -3.80
CA LYS A 133 6.57 -1.44 -3.44
C LYS A 133 5.11 -1.81 -3.78
N PHE A 134 4.23 -0.82 -3.95
CA PHE A 134 2.82 -1.02 -4.29
C PHE A 134 2.52 -0.85 -5.79
N ASP A 135 3.48 -0.41 -6.60
CA ASP A 135 3.30 -0.22 -8.04
C ASP A 135 3.59 -1.50 -8.82
N PHE A 136 2.71 -2.48 -8.65
CA PHE A 136 2.79 -3.76 -9.31
C PHE A 136 2.83 -3.60 -10.83
N LYS A 137 3.79 -4.27 -11.46
CA LYS A 137 3.94 -4.29 -12.93
C LYS A 137 4.10 -5.70 -13.44
N ALA A 138 3.70 -5.89 -14.69
CA ALA A 138 3.98 -7.11 -15.44
C ALA A 138 4.42 -6.77 -16.86
N SER A 139 5.16 -7.70 -17.47
CA SER A 139 5.57 -7.68 -18.86
C SER A 139 5.25 -9.04 -19.48
N TYR A 140 4.37 -9.02 -20.48
CA TYR A 140 3.96 -10.20 -21.24
C TYR A 140 4.98 -10.61 -22.31
N SER A 141 6.00 -9.79 -22.54
CA SER A 141 7.04 -10.06 -23.52
C SER A 141 8.36 -9.43 -23.10
N ILE A 142 9.46 -10.12 -23.35
CA ILE A 142 10.81 -9.56 -23.31
C ILE A 142 11.37 -9.66 -24.73
N LEU A 143 11.77 -8.51 -25.29
CA LEU A 143 12.32 -8.45 -26.64
C LEU A 143 13.83 -8.66 -26.60
N GLY A 144 14.39 -9.35 -27.59
CA GLY A 144 15.82 -9.68 -27.64
C GLY A 144 16.09 -11.12 -27.16
N ASN A 145 17.37 -11.49 -27.10
CA ASN A 145 17.82 -12.80 -26.65
C ASN A 145 19.05 -12.66 -25.74
N SER A 146 19.57 -13.76 -25.19
CA SER A 146 20.71 -13.76 -24.26
C SER A 146 22.03 -13.21 -24.81
N GLY A 147 22.13 -12.93 -26.12
CA GLY A 147 23.26 -12.28 -26.79
C GLY A 147 23.01 -10.85 -27.28
N ASP A 148 21.75 -10.37 -27.22
CA ASP A 148 21.34 -8.99 -27.51
C ASP A 148 20.94 -8.26 -26.22
N ASN A 149 20.92 -6.93 -26.23
CA ASN A 149 20.36 -6.15 -25.12
C ASN A 149 18.86 -6.44 -25.00
N CYS A 150 18.49 -7.37 -24.11
CA CYS A 150 17.10 -7.71 -23.81
C CYS A 150 16.35 -6.47 -23.29
N ARG A 151 15.14 -6.24 -23.78
CA ARG A 151 14.28 -5.11 -23.39
C ARG A 151 12.96 -5.61 -22.82
N ILE A 152 12.66 -5.20 -21.60
CA ILE A 152 11.38 -5.47 -20.94
C ILE A 152 10.50 -4.25 -21.10
N TYR A 153 9.19 -4.43 -21.29
CA TYR A 153 8.22 -3.35 -21.33
C TYR A 153 7.10 -3.58 -20.31
N PHE A 154 7.17 -2.86 -19.20
CA PHE A 154 6.21 -3.03 -18.11
C PHE A 154 4.91 -2.26 -18.33
N ARG A 155 3.78 -2.92 -18.06
CA ARG A 155 2.50 -2.27 -17.75
C ARG A 155 2.30 -2.26 -16.24
N THR A 156 1.77 -1.17 -15.69
CA THR A 156 1.31 -1.12 -14.29
C THR A 156 -0.06 -1.77 -14.18
N LEU A 157 -0.24 -2.56 -13.13
CA LEU A 157 -1.45 -3.33 -12.88
C LEU A 157 -2.46 -2.55 -12.01
N MET A 158 -1.97 -1.78 -11.04
CA MET A 158 -2.80 -1.05 -10.08
C MET A 158 -3.10 0.39 -10.54
N SER A 159 -4.11 1.03 -9.97
CA SER A 159 -4.39 2.45 -10.16
C SER A 159 -3.76 3.26 -9.04
N LEU A 160 -3.13 4.40 -9.36
CA LEU A 160 -2.67 5.34 -8.34
C LEU A 160 -3.77 6.37 -8.06
N MET A 161 -4.34 6.31 -6.87
CA MET A 161 -5.26 7.30 -6.35
C MET A 161 -4.49 8.40 -5.62
N SER A 162 -4.83 9.66 -5.87
CA SER A 162 -4.38 10.81 -5.10
C SER A 162 -5.58 11.51 -4.46
N VAL A 163 -5.51 11.82 -3.18
CA VAL A 163 -6.48 12.67 -2.48
C VAL A 163 -5.76 13.95 -2.09
N THR A 164 -6.29 15.09 -2.52
CA THR A 164 -5.75 16.41 -2.16
C THR A 164 -6.66 17.04 -1.12
N ILE A 165 -6.14 17.30 0.08
CA ILE A 165 -6.87 17.86 1.21
C ILE A 165 -6.56 19.36 1.32
N ASP A 166 -7.61 20.18 1.27
CA ASP A 166 -7.57 21.61 1.58
C ASP A 166 -8.33 21.88 2.90
N PRO A 167 -7.65 22.30 3.99
CA PRO A 167 -8.30 22.61 5.26
C PRO A 167 -8.84 24.04 5.33
N THR A 168 -8.69 24.86 4.28
CA THR A 168 -9.03 26.30 4.32
C THR A 168 -10.50 26.51 4.70
N GLY A 169 -10.73 27.37 5.70
CA GLY A 169 -12.08 27.68 6.19
C GLY A 169 -12.72 26.57 7.04
N SER A 170 -11.95 25.56 7.46
CA SER A 170 -12.42 24.48 8.34
C SER A 170 -11.84 24.56 9.76
N SER A 171 -12.40 23.78 10.68
CA SER A 171 -11.83 23.59 12.03
C SER A 171 -10.56 22.72 12.05
N PHE A 172 -10.20 22.09 10.93
CA PHE A 172 -9.03 21.22 10.80
C PHE A 172 -7.72 22.00 10.64
N VAL A 173 -7.77 23.33 10.49
CA VAL A 173 -6.57 24.16 10.41
C VAL A 173 -5.78 24.04 11.73
N ASN A 174 -4.48 23.80 11.62
CA ASN A 174 -3.52 23.50 12.69
C ASN A 174 -3.62 22.08 13.29
N ASP A 175 -4.36 21.18 12.68
CA ASP A 175 -4.30 19.76 13.03
C ASP A 175 -3.17 19.04 12.34
N LYS A 176 -2.69 17.96 12.96
CA LYS A 176 -1.77 17.01 12.34
C LYS A 176 -2.56 15.94 11.60
N LEU A 177 -2.36 15.83 10.29
CA LEU A 177 -2.98 14.78 9.48
C LEU A 177 -2.36 13.42 9.84
N LEU A 178 -3.16 12.48 10.34
CA LEU A 178 -2.71 11.13 10.68
C LEU A 178 -2.80 10.19 9.47
N GLY A 179 -3.83 10.35 8.64
CA GLY A 179 -4.06 9.44 7.54
C GLY A 179 -5.41 9.59 6.88
N LEU A 180 -5.67 8.71 5.91
CA LEU A 180 -6.96 8.61 5.23
C LEU A 180 -7.35 7.15 5.02
N VAL A 181 -8.64 6.85 5.02
CA VAL A 181 -9.14 5.57 4.52
C VAL A 181 -10.08 5.78 3.35
N ILE A 182 -9.84 5.09 2.25
CA ILE A 182 -10.70 5.08 1.06
C ILE A 182 -11.41 3.74 1.04
N ARG A 183 -12.74 3.74 0.96
CA ARG A 183 -13.59 2.53 0.95
C ARG A 183 -14.61 2.55 -0.18
N VAL A 184 -14.82 1.38 -0.78
CA VAL A 184 -15.89 1.14 -1.76
C VAL A 184 -16.51 -0.24 -1.51
N ASN A 185 -17.64 -0.26 -0.82
CA ASN A 185 -18.28 -1.51 -0.40
C ASN A 185 -18.52 -2.46 -1.59
N GLY A 186 -18.14 -3.73 -1.42
CA GLY A 186 -18.30 -4.76 -2.46
C GLY A 186 -17.30 -4.65 -3.63
N ARG A 187 -16.25 -3.83 -3.50
CA ARG A 187 -15.10 -3.80 -4.42
C ARG A 187 -13.85 -4.26 -3.70
N GLU A 188 -13.04 -5.08 -4.33
CA GLU A 188 -11.75 -5.52 -3.79
C GLU A 188 -10.69 -4.47 -4.18
N LEU A 189 -10.29 -3.59 -3.27
CA LEU A 189 -9.32 -2.51 -3.49
C LEU A 189 -7.87 -2.90 -3.15
N ALA A 190 -7.67 -3.84 -2.23
CA ALA A 190 -6.38 -4.35 -1.77
C ALA A 190 -6.49 -5.83 -1.39
N GLY A 191 -5.39 -6.48 -1.00
CA GLY A 191 -5.36 -7.88 -0.58
C GLY A 191 -4.57 -8.78 -1.52
N GLU A 192 -4.74 -10.09 -1.36
CA GLU A 192 -4.09 -11.11 -2.18
C GLU A 192 -4.70 -11.16 -3.58
N PHE A 193 -3.86 -11.32 -4.59
CA PHE A 193 -4.30 -11.50 -5.96
C PHE A 193 -3.42 -12.46 -6.75
N THR A 194 -4.00 -13.00 -7.81
CA THR A 194 -3.30 -13.79 -8.83
C THR A 194 -3.37 -13.12 -10.20
N ILE A 195 -2.38 -13.33 -11.06
CA ILE A 195 -2.39 -12.82 -12.43
C ILE A 195 -1.67 -13.75 -13.41
N ASP A 196 -2.25 -13.90 -14.60
CA ASP A 196 -1.57 -14.48 -15.77
C ASP A 196 -0.72 -13.40 -16.45
N ILE A 197 0.59 -13.42 -16.22
CA ILE A 197 1.50 -12.45 -16.86
C ILE A 197 1.86 -12.82 -18.30
N THR A 198 1.40 -13.96 -18.81
CA THR A 198 1.56 -14.35 -20.21
C THR A 198 0.51 -13.72 -21.13
N ASP A 199 -0.58 -13.20 -20.56
CA ASP A 199 -1.63 -12.47 -21.27
C ASP A 199 -1.50 -10.95 -21.02
N ILE A 200 -1.34 -10.19 -22.11
CA ILE A 200 -1.27 -8.72 -22.08
C ILE A 200 -2.55 -8.08 -21.52
N SER A 201 -3.70 -8.74 -21.69
CA SER A 201 -5.01 -8.24 -21.30
C SER A 201 -5.46 -8.67 -19.90
N ALA A 202 -4.74 -9.63 -19.29
CA ALA A 202 -5.07 -10.14 -17.96
C ALA A 202 -5.07 -9.03 -16.92
N LYS A 203 -5.99 -9.11 -15.97
CA LYS A 203 -6.08 -8.22 -14.82
C LYS A 203 -5.81 -9.02 -13.55
N PRO A 204 -5.27 -8.38 -12.49
CA PRO A 204 -5.23 -8.99 -11.17
C PRO A 204 -6.60 -9.53 -10.77
N ASN A 205 -6.63 -10.76 -10.27
CA ASN A 205 -7.82 -11.42 -9.76
C ASN A 205 -7.71 -11.54 -8.23
N PHE A 206 -8.54 -10.78 -7.51
CA PHE A 206 -8.57 -10.70 -6.05
C PHE A 206 -9.63 -11.62 -5.39
N ALA A 207 -10.34 -12.43 -6.21
CA ALA A 207 -11.54 -13.13 -5.81
C ALA A 207 -11.38 -13.97 -4.52
N GLY A 208 -12.01 -13.49 -3.44
CA GLY A 208 -12.13 -14.21 -2.16
C GLY A 208 -11.18 -13.76 -1.05
N TYR A 209 -10.21 -12.90 -1.35
CA TYR A 209 -9.21 -12.39 -0.40
C TYR A 209 -9.04 -10.86 -0.46
N GLY A 210 -9.85 -10.18 -1.28
CA GLY A 210 -9.78 -8.74 -1.43
C GLY A 210 -10.46 -7.97 -0.29
N LEU A 211 -9.83 -6.88 0.11
CA LEU A 211 -10.32 -5.91 1.09
C LEU A 211 -10.96 -4.72 0.38
N ASP A 212 -12.04 -4.18 0.93
CA ASP A 212 -12.81 -3.09 0.31
C ASP A 212 -12.31 -1.68 0.61
N TYR A 213 -11.13 -1.60 1.22
CA TYR A 213 -10.51 -0.36 1.64
C TYR A 213 -9.00 -0.33 1.38
N VAL A 214 -8.48 0.90 1.36
CA VAL A 214 -7.04 1.19 1.49
C VAL A 214 -6.86 2.30 2.51
N ASN A 215 -5.94 2.11 3.45
CA ASN A 215 -5.54 3.03 4.50
C ASN A 215 -4.19 3.68 4.17
N ILE A 216 -4.16 4.99 4.13
CA ILE A 216 -2.95 5.80 3.95
C ILE A 216 -2.53 6.33 5.32
N VAL A 217 -1.34 5.98 5.79
CA VAL A 217 -0.82 6.43 7.09
C VAL A 217 0.28 7.48 6.88
N MET A 218 0.16 8.65 7.52
CA MET A 218 1.12 9.75 7.39
C MET A 218 2.19 9.68 8.50
N LYS A 219 3.38 9.17 8.18
CA LYS A 219 4.52 9.00 9.10
C LYS A 219 4.93 10.28 9.81
N ASN A 220 5.03 11.38 9.08
CA ASN A 220 5.49 12.66 9.59
C ASN A 220 4.35 13.57 10.08
N GLN A 221 3.10 13.08 10.00
CA GLN A 221 1.89 13.73 10.51
C GLN A 221 1.83 15.24 10.22
N PRO A 222 1.82 15.64 8.94
CA PRO A 222 1.99 17.04 8.55
C PRO A 222 0.84 17.92 9.07
N VAL A 223 1.18 19.16 9.44
CA VAL A 223 0.18 20.13 9.94
C VAL A 223 -0.62 20.70 8.78
N LEU A 224 -1.95 20.59 8.87
CA LEU A 224 -2.91 21.19 7.97
C LEU A 224 -2.89 22.72 8.11
N THR A 225 -2.41 23.42 7.09
CA THR A 225 -2.26 24.89 7.11
C THR A 225 -3.23 25.53 6.13
N SER A 226 -3.95 26.57 6.58
CA SER A 226 -4.86 27.33 5.72
C SER A 226 -4.13 27.88 4.49
N GLY A 227 -4.76 27.77 3.31
CA GLY A 227 -4.18 28.17 2.02
C GLY A 227 -3.16 27.17 1.45
N THR A 228 -2.97 26.01 2.06
CA THR A 228 -2.09 24.95 1.56
C THR A 228 -2.84 23.63 1.43
N THR A 229 -2.45 22.81 0.46
CA THR A 229 -3.04 21.48 0.27
C THR A 229 -2.04 20.38 0.58
N ILE A 230 -2.51 19.31 1.23
CA ILE A 230 -1.73 18.09 1.42
C ILE A 230 -2.19 17.04 0.41
N LYS A 231 -1.25 16.37 -0.26
CA LYS A 231 -1.54 15.30 -1.21
C LYS A 231 -1.16 13.95 -0.61
N CYS A 232 -2.16 13.08 -0.47
CA CYS A 232 -2.03 11.71 -0.02
C CYS A 232 -2.28 10.78 -1.19
N ARG A 233 -1.57 9.65 -1.26
CA ARG A 233 -1.61 8.76 -2.43
C ARG A 233 -1.79 7.30 -2.01
N ALA A 234 -2.29 6.46 -2.88
CA ALA A 234 -2.28 5.02 -2.67
C ALA A 234 -2.39 4.29 -3.99
N PHE A 235 -1.77 3.13 -4.09
CA PHE A 235 -2.12 2.17 -5.12
C PHE A 235 -3.31 1.33 -4.69
N MET A 236 -4.23 1.08 -5.61
CA MET A 236 -5.40 0.24 -5.38
C MET A 236 -5.70 -0.58 -6.62
N ASN A 237 -6.34 -1.73 -6.44
CA ASN A 237 -6.91 -2.49 -7.54
C ASN A 237 -7.91 -1.62 -8.33
N ALA A 238 -7.94 -1.82 -9.63
CA ALA A 238 -8.81 -1.10 -10.55
C ALA A 238 -10.27 -1.61 -10.53
N ALA A 239 -10.86 -1.73 -9.33
CA ALA A 239 -12.17 -2.34 -9.12
C ALA A 239 -13.34 -1.34 -9.16
N ILE A 240 -13.10 -0.05 -8.85
CA ILE A 240 -14.14 0.98 -8.75
C ILE A 240 -14.81 1.22 -10.12
N LYS A 241 -16.14 1.23 -10.13
CA LYS A 241 -17.00 1.44 -11.30
C LYS A 241 -17.75 2.75 -11.24
N ALA A 242 -18.12 3.24 -12.43
CA ALA A 242 -19.04 4.38 -12.52
C ALA A 242 -20.32 4.09 -11.72
N GLY A 243 -20.73 5.03 -10.87
CA GLY A 243 -21.89 4.91 -9.99
C GLY A 243 -21.61 4.34 -8.61
N ASP A 244 -20.42 3.78 -8.36
CA ASP A 244 -20.07 3.30 -7.02
C ASP A 244 -20.01 4.45 -6.01
N ALA A 245 -20.50 4.20 -4.79
CA ALA A 245 -20.30 5.09 -3.66
C ALA A 245 -18.89 4.90 -3.09
N VAL A 246 -18.15 5.98 -2.94
CA VAL A 246 -16.81 6.00 -2.37
C VAL A 246 -16.83 6.83 -1.09
N THR A 247 -16.36 6.24 0.00
CA THR A 247 -16.21 6.90 1.29
C THR A 247 -14.73 7.20 1.52
N ILE A 248 -14.42 8.44 1.90
CA ILE A 248 -13.07 8.87 2.24
C ILE A 248 -13.08 9.46 3.64
N ASP A 249 -12.42 8.77 4.54
CA ASP A 249 -12.30 9.11 5.95
C ASP A 249 -10.96 9.79 6.18
N VAL A 250 -10.96 11.09 6.49
CA VAL A 250 -9.78 11.89 6.81
C VAL A 250 -9.62 11.97 8.33
N VAL A 251 -8.47 11.55 8.83
CA VAL A 251 -8.21 11.46 10.27
C VAL A 251 -7.06 12.40 10.65
N THR A 252 -7.29 13.26 11.63
CA THR A 252 -6.26 14.12 12.23
C THR A 252 -6.06 13.78 13.70
N ASP A 253 -5.21 14.54 14.42
CA ASP A 253 -5.03 14.41 15.86
C ASP A 253 -6.18 14.98 16.70
N LYS A 254 -7.05 15.81 16.10
CA LYS A 254 -8.16 16.50 16.80
C LYS A 254 -9.51 16.37 16.12
N HIS A 255 -9.54 15.98 14.86
CA HIS A 255 -10.74 15.94 14.06
C HIS A 255 -10.78 14.73 13.14
N PHE A 256 -11.99 14.42 12.71
CA PHE A 256 -12.30 13.41 11.73
C PHE A 256 -13.27 13.99 10.69
N ALA A 257 -13.09 13.69 9.41
CA ALA A 257 -14.06 13.99 8.36
C ALA A 257 -14.35 12.76 7.50
N ARG A 258 -15.64 12.47 7.26
CA ARG A 258 -16.09 11.47 6.29
C ARG A 258 -16.64 12.18 5.08
N VAL A 259 -16.07 11.89 3.93
CA VAL A 259 -16.47 12.45 2.63
C VAL A 259 -17.09 11.35 1.80
N ASN A 260 -18.33 11.55 1.37
CA ASN A 260 -19.03 10.61 0.50
C ASN A 260 -19.07 11.18 -0.92
N ILE A 261 -18.63 10.41 -1.90
CA ILE A 261 -18.68 10.78 -3.32
C ILE A 261 -19.22 9.61 -4.16
N THR A 262 -19.59 9.89 -5.39
CA THR A 262 -19.93 8.87 -6.38
C THR A 262 -18.89 8.86 -7.49
N ALA A 263 -18.36 7.68 -7.81
CA ALA A 263 -17.42 7.52 -8.90
C ALA A 263 -18.09 7.86 -10.24
N SER A 264 -17.52 8.80 -10.99
CA SER A 264 -18.08 9.25 -12.28
C SER A 264 -17.71 8.34 -13.45
N LYS A 265 -16.74 7.45 -13.27
CA LYS A 265 -16.20 6.57 -14.30
C LYS A 265 -15.55 5.35 -13.65
N ASP A 266 -15.35 4.32 -14.46
CA ASP A 266 -14.50 3.19 -14.10
C ASP A 266 -13.05 3.63 -13.91
N ILE A 267 -12.40 3.11 -12.87
CA ILE A 267 -10.95 3.21 -12.74
C ILE A 267 -10.27 2.11 -13.55
N VAL A 268 -9.07 2.41 -14.06
CA VAL A 268 -8.29 1.54 -14.94
C VAL A 268 -6.89 1.36 -14.38
N GLY A 269 -6.38 0.14 -14.41
CA GLY A 269 -5.00 -0.17 -14.00
C GLY A 269 -4.00 0.63 -14.84
N GLY A 270 -2.95 1.15 -14.19
CA GLY A 270 -1.96 2.01 -14.83
C GLY A 270 -2.43 3.45 -15.07
N TYR A 271 -3.63 3.84 -14.61
CA TYR A 271 -4.11 5.22 -14.65
C TYR A 271 -3.96 5.88 -13.28
N ARG A 272 -4.01 7.22 -13.29
CA ARG A 272 -3.94 8.06 -12.10
C ARG A 272 -5.20 8.88 -11.94
N TYR A 273 -5.68 8.93 -10.70
CA TYR A 273 -6.88 9.66 -10.35
C TYR A 273 -6.57 10.65 -9.24
N ASN A 274 -7.24 11.80 -9.24
CA ASN A 274 -7.12 12.79 -8.18
C ASN A 274 -8.51 13.19 -7.68
N ILE A 275 -8.70 13.10 -6.37
CA ILE A 275 -9.92 13.51 -5.67
C ILE A 275 -9.56 14.73 -4.81
N PRO A 276 -9.97 15.95 -5.21
CA PRO A 276 -9.83 17.12 -4.36
C PRO A 276 -10.91 17.11 -3.27
N ILE A 277 -10.51 17.32 -2.03
CA ILE A 277 -11.37 17.45 -0.85
C ILE A 277 -11.10 18.81 -0.21
N VAL A 278 -12.16 19.57 0.00
CA VAL A 278 -12.15 20.79 0.81
C VAL A 278 -12.89 20.49 2.11
N LEU A 279 -12.23 20.66 3.26
CA LEU A 279 -12.80 20.32 4.57
C LEU A 279 -13.68 21.43 5.16
N ALA A 280 -13.98 22.48 4.39
CA ALA A 280 -14.78 23.62 4.85
C ALA A 280 -16.17 23.18 5.36
N SER A 281 -16.65 23.85 6.41
CA SER A 281 -17.94 23.54 7.02
C SER A 281 -19.12 23.76 6.05
N GLY A 282 -20.15 22.92 6.16
CA GLY A 282 -21.39 23.05 5.38
C GLY A 282 -21.38 22.45 3.97
N GLN A 283 -20.31 21.74 3.57
CA GLN A 283 -20.32 20.90 2.37
C GLN A 283 -21.22 19.68 2.62
N GLY A 284 -22.34 19.55 1.92
CA GLY A 284 -23.36 18.51 2.19
C GLY A 284 -22.91 17.06 2.06
N ASN A 285 -21.72 16.82 1.50
CA ASN A 285 -21.09 15.51 1.36
C ASN A 285 -19.96 15.25 2.38
N VAL A 286 -19.69 16.19 3.29
CA VAL A 286 -18.64 16.10 4.32
C VAL A 286 -19.29 16.08 5.69
N GLN A 287 -19.15 14.97 6.40
CA GLN A 287 -19.53 14.83 7.80
C GLN A 287 -18.29 15.05 8.65
N THR A 288 -18.29 16.07 9.51
CA THR A 288 -17.14 16.43 10.35
C THR A 288 -17.41 16.15 11.81
N LEU A 289 -16.38 15.72 12.51
CA LEU A 289 -16.40 15.28 13.88
C LEU A 289 -15.18 15.89 14.59
N THR A 290 -15.37 16.70 15.64
CA THR A 290 -14.29 17.20 16.50
C THR A 290 -14.10 16.26 17.67
N PHE A 291 -12.91 15.67 17.82
CA PHE A 291 -12.66 14.82 18.98
C PHE A 291 -12.91 15.65 20.22
N PRO A 292 -13.83 15.18 21.08
CA PRO A 292 -14.11 15.93 22.27
C PRO A 292 -12.82 16.05 23.07
N ALA A 293 -12.62 17.21 23.69
CA ALA A 293 -11.48 17.46 24.56
C ALA A 293 -11.55 16.64 25.86
N PHE A 294 -11.79 15.33 25.79
CA PHE A 294 -11.68 14.41 26.93
C PHE A 294 -10.22 14.04 27.15
N TYR A 295 -9.43 15.07 27.41
CA TYR A 295 -8.06 14.95 27.84
C TYR A 295 -8.04 14.85 29.36
N ASN A 296 -8.33 13.65 29.85
CA ASN A 296 -7.70 13.18 31.06
C ASN A 296 -7.07 11.82 30.75
N GLU A 297 -5.75 11.78 30.85
CA GLU A 297 -4.90 10.60 30.69
C GLU A 297 -5.29 9.41 31.58
N ASN A 298 -6.22 9.61 32.52
CA ASN A 298 -6.74 8.59 33.42
C ASN A 298 -8.24 8.31 33.25
N VAL A 299 -8.85 8.55 32.09
CA VAL A 299 -10.26 8.18 31.87
C VAL A 299 -10.42 7.27 30.65
N TYR A 300 -11.23 6.23 30.82
CA TYR A 300 -11.63 5.23 29.83
C TYR A 300 -13.15 5.12 29.79
N GLY A 301 -13.71 4.42 28.82
CA GLY A 301 -15.15 4.16 28.74
C GLY A 301 -15.75 4.58 27.42
N SER A 302 -17.04 4.92 27.43
CA SER A 302 -17.80 5.25 26.23
C SER A 302 -18.47 6.60 26.34
N TYR A 303 -18.56 7.29 25.22
CA TYR A 303 -19.02 8.65 25.12
C TYR A 303 -20.02 8.75 23.98
N ASP A 304 -21.11 9.46 24.23
CA ASP A 304 -21.95 9.98 23.16
C ASP A 304 -21.13 11.06 22.48
N TYR A 305 -21.01 10.95 21.17
CA TYR A 305 -20.18 11.85 20.41
C TYR A 305 -20.85 13.20 20.15
N ASP A 306 -22.18 13.22 20.01
CA ASP A 306 -22.90 14.39 19.54
C ASP A 306 -22.89 15.53 20.57
N ASP A 307 -22.89 15.19 21.86
CA ASP A 307 -22.80 16.15 22.95
C ASP A 307 -21.55 15.97 23.84
N GLY A 308 -20.72 14.96 23.55
CA GLY A 308 -19.55 14.60 24.35
C GLY A 308 -19.92 14.07 25.74
N SER A 309 -21.19 13.87 26.05
CA SER A 309 -21.57 13.30 27.32
C SER A 309 -20.97 11.91 27.45
N ALA A 310 -20.51 11.58 28.66
CA ALA A 310 -20.08 10.21 28.86
C ALA A 310 -21.30 9.34 29.06
N ASN A 311 -21.49 8.39 28.15
CA ASN A 311 -22.31 7.23 28.41
C ASN A 311 -21.77 6.49 29.64
N LEU A 312 -20.44 6.40 29.75
CA LEU A 312 -19.73 5.73 30.83
C LEU A 312 -18.28 6.20 30.96
N LYS A 313 -17.83 6.48 32.18
CA LYS A 313 -16.45 6.85 32.51
C LYS A 313 -15.86 5.87 33.52
N TYR A 314 -14.61 5.49 33.31
CA TYR A 314 -13.79 4.73 34.24
C TYR A 314 -12.46 5.44 34.47
N ARG A 315 -12.11 5.64 35.73
CA ARG A 315 -10.86 6.19 36.21
C ARG A 315 -10.10 5.09 36.95
N PRO A 316 -8.90 4.70 36.48
CA PRO A 316 -8.04 3.79 37.21
C PRO A 316 -7.83 4.28 38.65
N TYR A 317 -7.80 3.35 39.59
CA TYR A 317 -7.57 3.59 41.03
C TYR A 317 -8.66 4.36 41.79
N ILE A 318 -9.64 4.93 41.08
CA ILE A 318 -10.78 5.65 41.68
C ILE A 318 -12.05 4.80 41.58
N ASP A 319 -12.28 4.22 40.41
CA ASP A 319 -13.46 3.40 40.16
C ASP A 319 -13.19 1.92 40.50
N GLN A 320 -14.27 1.19 40.80
CA GLN A 320 -14.20 -0.05 41.57
C GLN A 320 -13.33 -1.15 40.95
N TRP A 321 -13.32 -1.33 39.62
CA TRP A 321 -12.38 -2.21 38.91
C TRP A 321 -12.49 -2.17 37.37
N ALA A 322 -11.38 -2.51 36.71
CA ALA A 322 -11.34 -2.91 35.30
C ALA A 322 -10.47 -4.16 35.11
N ILE A 323 -10.76 -4.94 34.06
CA ILE A 323 -9.95 -6.07 33.62
C ILE A 323 -9.52 -5.81 32.18
N VAL A 324 -8.23 -6.00 31.92
CA VAL A 324 -7.68 -6.12 30.57
C VAL A 324 -7.29 -7.58 30.38
N VAL A 325 -7.81 -8.22 29.34
CA VAL A 325 -7.33 -9.53 28.88
C VAL A 325 -6.65 -9.28 27.54
N GLU A 326 -5.40 -9.70 27.40
CA GLU A 326 -4.63 -9.60 26.17
C GLU A 326 -4.26 -11.02 25.73
N ASP A 327 -4.63 -11.38 24.51
CA ASP A 327 -4.10 -12.51 23.75
C ASP A 327 -3.17 -11.97 22.65
N ASP A 328 -2.51 -12.85 21.88
CA ASP A 328 -1.53 -12.43 20.86
C ASP A 328 -2.13 -11.48 19.78
N ASP A 329 -3.41 -11.66 19.45
CA ASP A 329 -4.07 -10.95 18.35
C ASP A 329 -5.08 -9.89 18.79
N ALA A 330 -5.67 -10.02 19.99
CA ALA A 330 -6.74 -9.14 20.47
C ALA A 330 -6.71 -8.89 21.98
N SER A 331 -7.27 -7.75 22.39
CA SER A 331 -7.51 -7.39 23.77
C SER A 331 -8.99 -7.20 24.06
N SER A 332 -9.36 -7.43 25.32
CA SER A 332 -10.68 -7.14 25.86
C SER A 332 -10.55 -6.22 27.07
N PHE A 333 -11.32 -5.14 27.06
CA PHE A 333 -11.36 -4.15 28.12
C PHE A 333 -12.73 -4.16 28.80
N ARG A 334 -12.76 -4.56 30.06
CA ARG A 334 -13.98 -4.65 30.87
C ARG A 334 -13.95 -3.66 32.02
N ILE A 335 -15.05 -2.94 32.20
CA ILE A 335 -15.30 -2.04 33.33
C ILE A 335 -16.52 -2.55 34.09
N GLN A 336 -16.49 -2.51 35.43
CA GLN A 336 -17.67 -2.84 36.23
C GLN A 336 -17.82 -1.94 37.46
N ASN A 337 -19.07 -1.54 37.70
CA ASN A 337 -19.51 -0.86 38.91
C ASN A 337 -20.41 -1.81 39.73
N ARG A 338 -19.95 -2.25 40.90
CA ARG A 338 -20.72 -3.11 41.83
C ARG A 338 -21.77 -2.32 42.61
N ALA A 339 -21.56 -1.03 42.87
CA ALA A 339 -22.54 -0.20 43.58
C ALA A 339 -23.79 0.02 42.73
N GLU A 340 -23.59 0.32 41.46
CA GLU A 340 -24.66 0.56 40.47
C GLU A 340 -25.06 -0.70 39.69
N LYS A 341 -24.40 -1.84 39.98
CA LYS A 341 -24.69 -3.19 39.46
C LYS A 341 -24.67 -3.29 37.93
N TRP A 342 -23.69 -2.68 37.29
CA TRP A 342 -23.53 -2.76 35.85
C TRP A 342 -22.13 -3.15 35.39
N VAL A 343 -22.04 -3.63 34.14
CA VAL A 343 -20.80 -4.04 33.46
C VAL A 343 -20.81 -3.53 32.02
N LEU A 344 -19.67 -3.04 31.54
CA LEU A 344 -19.38 -2.81 30.11
C LEU A 344 -18.16 -3.65 29.73
N ASN A 345 -18.26 -4.41 28.66
CA ASN A 345 -17.18 -5.17 28.06
C ASN A 345 -17.00 -4.71 26.61
N ILE A 346 -15.78 -4.33 26.24
CA ILE A 346 -15.39 -4.04 24.86
C ILE A 346 -14.33 -5.07 24.51
N ALA A 347 -14.67 -6.02 23.65
CA ALA A 347 -13.85 -7.17 23.29
C ALA A 347 -13.43 -7.13 21.82
N ASP A 348 -12.55 -8.06 21.46
CA ASP A 348 -12.02 -8.25 20.12
C ASP A 348 -11.26 -7.02 19.59
N ILE A 349 -10.67 -6.21 20.48
CA ILE A 349 -9.90 -5.01 20.11
C ILE A 349 -8.53 -5.47 19.57
N PRO A 350 -8.17 -5.27 18.30
CA PRO A 350 -6.90 -5.78 17.79
C PRO A 350 -5.70 -5.17 18.52
N VAL A 351 -4.67 -5.96 18.86
CA VAL A 351 -3.49 -5.44 19.59
C VAL A 351 -2.63 -4.54 18.67
N HIS A 352 -2.55 -4.92 17.39
CA HIS A 352 -1.85 -4.19 16.34
C HIS A 352 -2.83 -3.35 15.51
N MET A 353 -3.23 -2.21 16.04
CA MET A 353 -4.06 -1.23 15.34
C MET A 353 -3.27 -0.03 14.83
N LEU A 354 -3.65 0.45 13.64
CA LEU A 354 -3.17 1.69 13.06
C LEU A 354 -4.26 2.76 13.11
N CYS A 355 -3.90 4.03 13.32
CA CYS A 355 -4.86 5.12 13.18
C CYS A 355 -5.47 5.10 11.76
N GLY A 356 -6.76 5.36 11.66
CA GLY A 356 -7.56 5.22 10.45
C GLY A 356 -8.09 3.80 10.22
N GLN A 357 -7.51 2.75 10.80
CA GLN A 357 -7.95 1.39 10.58
C GLN A 357 -9.39 1.20 11.07
N LEU A 358 -10.21 0.49 10.28
CA LEU A 358 -11.46 -0.06 10.79
C LEU A 358 -11.19 -1.35 11.56
N VAL A 359 -11.83 -1.46 12.70
CA VAL A 359 -11.78 -2.65 13.54
C VAL A 359 -13.19 -3.09 13.88
N GLN A 360 -13.38 -4.40 13.87
CA GLN A 360 -14.57 -5.00 14.46
C GLN A 360 -14.31 -5.14 15.96
N ILE A 361 -15.19 -4.54 16.77
CA ILE A 361 -15.19 -4.71 18.22
C ILE A 361 -16.53 -5.29 18.64
N ARG A 362 -16.54 -5.99 19.77
CA ARG A 362 -17.77 -6.49 20.37
C ARG A 362 -18.06 -5.72 21.64
N VAL A 363 -19.28 -5.21 21.76
CA VAL A 363 -19.71 -4.42 22.90
C VAL A 363 -20.81 -5.16 23.64
N ASP A 364 -20.54 -5.56 24.88
CA ASP A 364 -21.52 -6.23 25.74
C ASP A 364 -21.77 -5.42 27.01
N THR A 365 -23.02 -5.38 27.46
CA THR A 365 -23.36 -4.72 28.73
C THR A 365 -24.28 -5.57 29.60
N TYR A 366 -24.22 -5.31 30.90
CA TYR A 366 -25.19 -5.82 31.87
C TYR A 366 -25.64 -4.66 32.77
N GLY A 367 -26.94 -4.52 33.00
CA GLY A 367 -27.51 -3.46 33.86
C GLY A 367 -27.53 -2.05 33.27
N LEU A 368 -27.00 -1.84 32.06
CA LEU A 368 -27.08 -0.58 31.31
C LEU A 368 -28.17 -0.68 30.24
N PHE A 369 -29.38 -0.22 30.56
CA PHE A 369 -30.57 -0.50 29.74
C PHE A 369 -30.68 0.31 28.42
N ASN A 370 -29.70 1.14 28.06
CA ASN A 370 -29.73 1.98 26.84
C ASN A 370 -28.35 2.09 26.17
N PHE A 371 -27.57 1.01 26.17
CA PHE A 371 -26.25 1.00 25.55
C PHE A 371 -26.28 0.22 24.23
N ASN A 372 -25.63 0.73 23.19
CA ASN A 372 -25.50 0.02 21.92
C ASN A 372 -24.61 -1.21 22.12
N VAL A 373 -25.19 -2.41 22.01
CA VAL A 373 -24.51 -3.70 22.19
C VAL A 373 -24.42 -4.48 20.87
N GLY A 374 -23.53 -5.47 20.84
CA GLY A 374 -23.29 -6.34 19.69
C GLY A 374 -21.97 -6.05 18.98
N GLU A 375 -21.80 -6.67 17.82
CA GLU A 375 -20.68 -6.40 16.92
C GLU A 375 -20.82 -5.00 16.34
N GLN A 376 -19.70 -4.28 16.34
CA GLN A 376 -19.62 -2.89 15.94
C GLN A 376 -18.34 -2.64 15.16
N GLU A 377 -18.51 -1.98 14.02
CA GLU A 377 -17.38 -1.43 13.28
C GLU A 377 -16.99 -0.07 13.88
N ALA A 378 -15.72 0.07 14.24
CA ALA A 378 -15.19 1.32 14.76
C ALA A 378 -13.90 1.70 14.03
N ILE A 379 -13.69 3.00 13.79
CA ILE A 379 -12.42 3.50 13.29
C ILE A 379 -11.48 3.77 14.46
N VAL A 380 -10.22 3.38 14.33
CA VAL A 380 -9.15 3.75 15.27
C VAL A 380 -8.79 5.21 15.00
N ILE A 381 -9.24 6.10 15.87
CA ILE A 381 -8.98 7.53 15.76
C ILE A 381 -7.54 7.87 16.19
N ALA A 382 -7.09 7.29 17.30
CA ALA A 382 -5.81 7.61 17.91
C ALA A 382 -5.27 6.42 18.71
N LYS A 383 -3.95 6.40 18.91
CA LYS A 383 -3.26 5.49 19.84
C LYS A 383 -2.16 6.22 20.60
N ALA A 384 -2.13 6.06 21.91
CA ALA A 384 -1.11 6.66 22.79
C ALA A 384 -1.12 5.97 24.16
N ASN A 385 0.06 5.74 24.75
CA ASN A 385 0.21 5.26 26.13
C ASN A 385 -0.67 4.04 26.50
N LYS A 386 -0.67 3.02 25.63
CA LYS A 386 -1.52 1.81 25.74
C LYS A 386 -3.02 2.08 25.73
N LYS A 387 -3.45 3.09 24.98
CA LYS A 387 -4.85 3.40 24.76
C LYS A 387 -5.15 3.45 23.28
N ALA A 388 -6.34 2.99 22.94
CA ALA A 388 -6.95 3.23 21.65
C ALA A 388 -8.22 4.06 21.81
N TRP A 389 -8.39 5.01 20.89
CA TRP A 389 -9.64 5.75 20.71
C TRP A 389 -10.32 5.15 19.50
N LEU A 390 -11.48 4.57 19.71
CA LEU A 390 -12.29 3.96 18.67
C LEU A 390 -13.56 4.78 18.50
N TYR A 391 -14.07 4.88 17.27
CA TYR A 391 -15.32 5.58 17.02
C TYR A 391 -16.19 4.86 16.02
N ASN A 392 -17.44 4.66 16.41
CA ASN A 392 -18.47 4.10 15.57
C ASN A 392 -19.30 5.24 14.97
N PHE A 393 -19.24 5.36 13.64
CA PHE A 393 -19.99 6.36 12.88
C PHE A 393 -21.49 6.18 12.94
N GLU A 394 -21.97 4.95 12.72
CA GLU A 394 -23.40 4.69 12.62
C GLU A 394 -24.10 4.92 13.95
N LYS A 395 -23.39 4.67 15.05
CA LYS A 395 -23.92 4.78 16.42
C LYS A 395 -23.55 6.09 17.11
N HIS A 396 -22.73 6.93 16.48
CA HIS A 396 -22.22 8.17 17.06
C HIS A 396 -21.59 7.95 18.46
N ASN A 397 -20.88 6.82 18.64
CA ASN A 397 -20.28 6.44 19.92
C ASN A 397 -18.77 6.38 19.83
N ALA A 398 -18.08 7.01 20.79
CA ALA A 398 -16.65 6.86 20.97
C ALA A 398 -16.32 5.91 22.13
N TYR A 399 -15.24 5.16 21.99
CA TYR A 399 -14.69 4.26 23.00
C TYR A 399 -13.23 4.63 23.28
N ILE A 400 -12.88 4.77 24.55
CA ILE A 400 -11.51 4.95 25.01
C ILE A 400 -11.15 3.71 25.80
N VAL A 401 -10.33 2.85 25.21
CA VAL A 401 -10.02 1.50 25.73
C VAL A 401 -8.53 1.34 25.98
N TYR A 402 -8.18 0.39 26.84
CA TYR A 402 -6.81 -0.04 27.00
C TYR A 402 -6.41 -0.94 25.83
N ASN A 403 -5.27 -0.67 25.21
CA ASN A 403 -4.76 -1.41 24.04
C ASN A 403 -3.25 -1.26 23.85
#